data_AF-A0A2W5KDR5-F1
#
_entry.id   AF-A0A2W5KDR5-F1
#
_cell.length_a   1.000
_cell.length_b   1.000
_cell.length_c   1.000
_cell.angle_alpha   90.00
_cell.angle_beta   90.00
_cell.angle_gamma   90.00
#
_symmetry.space_group_name_H-M   'P 1'
#
loop_
_entity.id
_entity.type
_entity.pdbx_description
1 polymer ?
#
loop_
_entity_poly.entity_id
_entity_poly.type
_entity_poly.pdbx_seq_one_letter_code
_entity_poly.pdbx_strand_id
1 'polypeptide(L)'
;MKATLHASTLAAALAAMATFSGAAFAKAAKDPCFVATAGVSECDGENCAADPKVTLKGPWQRVANCLRPLRDRWAKEGPTETVNAGGAEVPVVDALRETIYRSMTQSNAGAALAGDPGRYVPLESVLEPDLSLKQDVARIAQLNDRGQPYSSMSQTNIARTLFAFAALAKRGGYPQAEADRRNYDRLGRAVVAAVLAPVSQGGLATTEPCAKAPDKTCTWFHAVTRKDLDTAQGGTLNKNLHAIRNLILIDQAAARTGGERDPAFAAGAAAGLNQLFLAEGHDAAGKTPNLKDFLVDQNGDGPSWAYYGMNIAAAPPRGPYFLKTAERNCGYHNHVLNLMATILDRGGDKEVDPQTRKLALACDSPLRRMYLASSAKAPPPANAPAVEGLWCSKKGRDVSSSSNAFYESAFKNCEASR
;
A
#
# COMPACT_ATOMS: atom_id res chain seq x y z
N MET A 1 -54.22 -36.83 33.34
CA MET A 1 -54.36 -35.47 32.78
C MET A 1 -53.59 -34.50 33.66
N LYS A 2 -52.80 -33.64 33.02
CA LYS A 2 -52.00 -32.50 33.57
C LYS A 2 -50.62 -32.82 34.15
N ALA A 3 -49.67 -32.11 33.54
CA ALA A 3 -48.23 -32.05 33.74
C ALA A 3 -47.83 -30.95 34.74
N THR A 4 -46.62 -31.05 35.33
CA THR A 4 -45.69 -29.94 35.64
C THR A 4 -44.40 -30.54 36.22
N LEU A 5 -43.37 -30.78 35.42
CA LEU A 5 -42.22 -29.92 35.09
C LEU A 5 -41.35 -29.48 36.30
N HIS A 6 -40.17 -30.10 36.36
CA HIS A 6 -39.01 -29.73 37.18
C HIS A 6 -38.53 -28.31 36.86
N ALA A 7 -38.41 -27.49 37.91
CA ALA A 7 -37.77 -26.18 37.87
C ALA A 7 -36.71 -26.11 38.97
N SER A 8 -35.55 -26.72 38.75
CA SER A 8 -34.41 -26.59 39.66
C SER A 8 -33.10 -27.08 39.02
N THR A 9 -32.75 -26.53 37.85
CA THR A 9 -31.39 -26.69 37.29
C THR A 9 -30.95 -25.53 36.37
N LEU A 10 -31.71 -24.43 36.27
CA LEU A 10 -31.39 -23.31 35.37
C LEU A 10 -30.73 -22.09 36.06
N ALA A 11 -30.62 -22.07 37.39
CA ALA A 11 -30.11 -20.90 38.11
C ALA A 11 -28.57 -20.86 38.28
N ALA A 12 -27.86 -21.99 38.10
CA ALA A 12 -26.41 -22.05 38.27
C ALA A 12 -25.62 -21.88 36.95
N ALA A 13 -26.27 -22.00 35.78
CA ALA A 13 -25.62 -21.83 34.48
C ALA A 13 -25.60 -20.37 33.98
N LEU A 14 -26.41 -19.49 34.58
CA LEU A 14 -26.49 -18.06 34.21
C LEU A 14 -25.55 -17.15 35.02
N ALA A 15 -25.00 -17.62 36.14
CA ALA A 15 -24.06 -16.85 36.96
C ALA A 15 -22.57 -17.07 36.59
N ALA A 16 -22.25 -18.12 35.82
CA ALA A 16 -20.89 -18.41 35.35
C ALA A 16 -20.60 -17.91 33.92
N MET A 17 -21.60 -17.38 33.20
CA MET A 17 -21.42 -16.74 31.89
C MET A 17 -21.33 -15.20 31.97
N ALA A 18 -21.39 -14.61 33.17
CA ALA A 18 -21.40 -13.17 33.37
C ALA A 18 -20.05 -12.57 33.83
N THR A 19 -18.99 -13.36 33.98
CA THR A 19 -17.73 -12.89 34.60
C THR A 19 -16.46 -13.02 33.75
N PHE A 20 -16.56 -13.38 32.47
CA PHE A 20 -15.37 -13.54 31.60
C PHE A 20 -15.35 -12.78 30.26
N SER A 21 -16.19 -11.77 30.05
CA SER A 21 -16.09 -10.93 28.84
C SER A 21 -16.10 -9.43 29.05
N GLY A 22 -16.41 -8.92 30.26
CA GLY A 22 -16.50 -7.46 30.49
C GLY A 22 -15.16 -6.70 30.54
N ALA A 23 -14.03 -7.37 30.75
CA ALA A 23 -12.72 -6.71 30.95
C ALA A 23 -11.78 -6.76 29.72
N ALA A 24 -12.13 -7.49 28.66
CA ALA A 24 -11.36 -7.56 27.42
C ALA A 24 -11.85 -6.59 26.33
N PHE A 25 -13.03 -5.98 26.51
CA PHE A 25 -13.67 -5.10 25.52
C PHE A 25 -13.46 -3.60 25.77
N ALA A 26 -12.77 -3.21 26.84
CA ALA A 26 -12.57 -1.81 27.21
C ALA A 26 -11.11 -1.34 27.04
N LYS A 27 -10.52 -1.45 25.84
CA LYS A 27 -9.37 -0.61 25.39
C LYS A 27 -8.97 -0.80 23.91
N ALA A 28 -9.92 -1.06 23.02
CA ALA A 28 -9.62 -1.07 21.58
C ALA A 28 -9.60 0.37 21.05
N ALA A 29 -8.44 0.82 20.57
CA ALA A 29 -8.31 2.06 19.81
C ALA A 29 -9.30 2.04 18.62
N LYS A 30 -10.19 3.03 18.52
CA LYS A 30 -11.23 3.06 17.48
C LYS A 30 -10.55 3.13 16.09
N ASP A 31 -11.02 2.29 15.18
CA ASP A 31 -10.46 2.11 13.84
C ASP A 31 -10.59 3.40 13.00
N PRO A 32 -9.55 3.84 12.27
CA PRO A 32 -9.68 4.93 11.29
C PRO A 32 -10.84 4.77 10.31
N CYS A 33 -11.21 3.53 9.97
CA CYS A 33 -12.40 3.25 9.15
C CYS A 33 -13.70 3.55 9.89
N PHE A 34 -13.76 3.25 11.18
CA PHE A 34 -14.91 3.54 12.02
C PHE A 34 -15.13 5.06 12.14
N VAL A 35 -14.06 5.83 12.33
CA VAL A 35 -14.14 7.29 12.40
C VAL A 35 -14.48 7.92 11.04
N ALA A 36 -13.93 7.38 9.95
CA ALA A 36 -14.20 7.90 8.60
C ALA A 36 -15.62 7.61 8.10
N THR A 37 -16.26 6.51 8.51
CA THR A 37 -17.52 6.07 7.87
C THR A 37 -18.66 5.77 8.85
N ALA A 38 -18.45 5.95 10.17
CA ALA A 38 -19.41 5.64 11.23
C ALA A 38 -20.12 4.27 11.07
N GLY A 39 -19.41 3.30 10.51
CA GLY A 39 -19.96 1.98 10.23
C GLY A 39 -20.07 1.15 11.51
N VAL A 40 -21.28 1.11 12.08
CA VAL A 40 -21.83 0.11 13.02
C VAL A 40 -21.53 0.29 14.52
N SER A 41 -22.41 1.05 15.19
CA SER A 41 -23.00 0.86 16.53
C SER A 41 -22.19 0.83 17.84
N GLU A 42 -20.86 0.94 17.89
CA GLU A 42 -20.14 0.91 19.19
C GLU A 42 -19.27 2.14 19.44
N CYS A 43 -19.93 3.28 19.57
CA CYS A 43 -19.34 4.45 20.17
C CYS A 43 -20.02 4.77 21.49
N ASP A 44 -19.37 4.44 22.60
CA ASP A 44 -19.70 5.01 23.90
C ASP A 44 -19.37 6.51 23.88
N GLY A 45 -20.36 7.34 23.55
CA GLY A 45 -20.30 8.81 23.56
C GLY A 45 -20.68 9.48 22.24
N GLU A 46 -21.32 10.65 22.35
CA GLU A 46 -22.02 11.39 21.27
C GLU A 46 -21.13 12.00 20.16
N ASN A 47 -19.80 11.82 20.13
CA ASN A 47 -18.94 12.56 19.18
C ASN A 47 -17.58 11.88 18.88
N CYS A 48 -17.56 10.67 18.32
CA CYS A 48 -16.31 9.94 18.09
C CYS A 48 -15.36 10.53 17.04
N ALA A 49 -15.91 11.19 16.01
CA ALA A 49 -15.07 11.86 15.02
C ALA A 49 -14.44 13.15 15.57
N ALA A 50 -15.10 13.81 16.52
CA ALA A 50 -14.64 15.04 17.14
C ALA A 50 -13.94 14.86 18.50
N ASP A 51 -13.90 13.64 19.08
CA ASP A 51 -13.20 13.39 20.34
C ASP A 51 -11.68 13.23 20.11
N PRO A 52 -10.86 14.23 20.53
CA PRO A 52 -9.40 14.16 20.39
C PRO A 52 -8.77 13.05 21.23
N LYS A 53 -9.49 12.51 22.23
CA LYS A 53 -9.00 11.42 23.10
C LYS A 53 -9.04 10.06 22.41
N VAL A 54 -9.77 9.92 21.32
CA VAL A 54 -9.83 8.66 20.57
C VAL A 54 -8.55 8.52 19.74
N THR A 55 -7.76 7.48 20.02
CA THR A 55 -6.53 7.19 19.27
C THR A 55 -6.82 6.37 18.02
N LEU A 56 -6.41 6.88 16.85
CA LEU A 56 -6.45 6.19 15.57
C LEU A 56 -5.13 5.44 15.33
N LYS A 57 -5.11 4.13 15.59
CA LYS A 57 -3.92 3.30 15.36
C LYS A 57 -4.02 2.56 14.02
N GLY A 58 -3.04 2.75 13.14
CA GLY A 58 -2.93 1.92 11.94
C GLY A 58 -1.87 2.40 10.93
N PRO A 59 -1.53 1.58 9.94
CA PRO A 59 -0.74 2.04 8.81
C PRO A 59 -1.54 3.04 7.96
N TRP A 60 -0.89 4.05 7.40
CA TRP A 60 -1.53 5.04 6.52
C TRP A 60 -2.22 4.44 5.29
N GLN A 61 -1.80 3.24 4.86
CA GLN A 61 -2.54 2.47 3.86
C GLN A 61 -4.00 2.21 4.27
N ARG A 62 -4.24 1.83 5.53
CA ARG A 62 -5.59 1.52 6.03
C ARG A 62 -6.44 2.77 5.98
N VAL A 63 -5.90 3.87 6.51
CA VAL A 63 -6.52 5.21 6.46
C VAL A 63 -6.89 5.58 5.02
N ALA A 64 -5.97 5.46 4.08
CA ALA A 64 -6.22 5.75 2.67
C ALA A 64 -7.36 4.91 2.05
N ASN A 65 -7.54 3.66 2.49
CA ASN A 65 -8.67 2.82 2.08
C ASN A 65 -9.97 3.26 2.76
N CYS A 66 -9.92 3.60 4.04
CA CYS A 66 -11.05 4.08 4.83
C CYS A 66 -11.64 5.39 4.30
N LEU A 67 -10.81 6.27 3.74
CA LEU A 67 -11.25 7.56 3.20
C LEU A 67 -11.92 7.45 1.82
N ARG A 68 -11.97 6.26 1.19
CA ARG A 68 -12.57 6.09 -0.14
C ARG A 68 -14.08 6.39 -0.18
N PRO A 69 -14.92 5.90 0.74
CA PRO A 69 -16.35 6.21 0.72
C PRO A 69 -16.62 7.70 0.88
N LEU A 70 -15.87 8.40 1.74
CA LEU A 70 -15.97 9.85 1.89
C LEU A 70 -15.54 10.60 0.63
N ARG A 71 -14.46 10.15 -0.04
CA ARG A 71 -14.07 10.67 -1.35
C ARG A 71 -15.16 10.48 -2.39
N ASP A 72 -15.74 9.28 -2.46
CA ASP A 72 -16.77 8.94 -3.45
C ASP A 72 -18.06 9.72 -3.19
N ARG A 73 -18.40 9.93 -1.91
CA ARG A 73 -19.50 10.80 -1.50
C ARG A 73 -19.24 12.25 -1.88
N TRP A 74 -18.09 12.84 -1.54
CA TRP A 74 -17.75 14.21 -1.98
C TRP A 74 -17.86 14.32 -3.50
N ALA A 75 -17.27 13.39 -4.24
CA ALA A 75 -17.29 13.41 -5.71
C ALA A 75 -18.70 13.40 -6.31
N LYS A 76 -19.66 12.75 -5.63
CA LYS A 76 -21.03 12.56 -6.12
C LYS A 76 -22.02 13.62 -5.59
N GLU A 77 -21.96 13.90 -4.30
CA GLU A 77 -22.97 14.66 -3.55
C GLU A 77 -22.44 16.04 -3.12
N GLY A 78 -21.12 16.25 -3.18
CA GLY A 78 -20.48 17.53 -2.87
C GLY A 78 -19.82 17.56 -1.48
N PRO A 79 -19.00 18.60 -1.21
CA PRO A 79 -18.22 18.72 0.03
C PRO A 79 -19.08 19.03 1.27
N THR A 80 -20.23 19.67 1.07
CA THR A 80 -21.14 20.10 2.13
C THR A 80 -22.19 19.07 2.50
N GLU A 81 -22.29 17.97 1.71
CA GLU A 81 -23.13 16.83 2.07
C GLU A 81 -22.72 16.32 3.45
N THR A 82 -23.69 15.91 4.27
CA THR A 82 -23.39 15.45 5.62
C THR A 82 -23.14 13.94 5.67
N VAL A 83 -22.35 13.55 6.66
CA VAL A 83 -22.16 12.16 7.07
C VAL A 83 -22.38 12.07 8.56
N ASN A 84 -22.93 10.95 9.01
CA ASN A 84 -22.94 10.65 10.42
C ASN A 84 -21.50 10.40 10.86
N ALA A 85 -21.05 11.14 11.88
CA ALA A 85 -19.69 11.07 12.40
C ALA A 85 -19.69 10.84 13.92
N GLY A 86 -20.37 9.76 14.32
CA GLY A 86 -20.48 9.35 15.72
C GLY A 86 -21.61 10.08 16.46
N GLY A 87 -22.77 10.23 15.82
CA GLY A 87 -23.98 10.84 16.42
C GLY A 87 -24.32 12.22 15.88
N ALA A 88 -23.33 12.94 15.34
CA ALA A 88 -23.52 14.23 14.68
C ALA A 88 -23.50 14.10 13.15
N GLU A 89 -24.32 14.91 12.49
CA GLU A 89 -24.24 15.15 11.04
C GLU A 89 -23.18 16.23 10.79
N VAL A 90 -22.10 15.88 10.10
CA VAL A 90 -21.01 16.80 9.77
C VAL A 90 -20.76 16.82 8.27
N PRO A 91 -20.34 17.95 7.67
CA PRO A 91 -19.95 17.98 6.27
C PRO A 91 -18.84 16.96 5.96
N VAL A 92 -18.95 16.29 4.81
CA VAL A 92 -17.96 15.30 4.33
C VAL A 92 -16.55 15.89 4.32
N VAL A 93 -16.40 17.13 3.90
CA VAL A 93 -15.09 17.80 3.86
C VAL A 93 -14.47 17.96 5.26
N ASP A 94 -15.29 18.23 6.28
CA ASP A 94 -14.82 18.40 7.65
C ASP A 94 -14.46 17.05 8.28
N ALA A 95 -15.31 16.03 8.09
CA ALA A 95 -15.00 14.65 8.50
C ALA A 95 -13.69 14.14 7.89
N LEU A 96 -13.42 14.50 6.63
CA LEU A 96 -12.18 14.16 5.94
C LEU A 96 -10.96 14.85 6.54
N ARG A 97 -11.02 16.19 6.71
CA ARG A 97 -9.90 16.94 7.29
C ARG A 97 -9.53 16.38 8.65
N GLU A 98 -10.53 16.20 9.51
CA GLU A 98 -10.33 15.70 10.88
C GLU A 98 -9.76 14.28 10.88
N THR A 99 -10.28 13.39 10.04
CA THR A 99 -9.78 12.01 9.96
C THR A 99 -8.34 11.98 9.45
N ILE A 100 -7.99 12.80 8.45
CA ILE A 100 -6.62 12.90 7.93
C ILE A 100 -5.70 13.46 9.01
N TYR A 101 -6.07 14.58 9.64
CA TYR A 101 -5.29 15.23 10.69
C TYR A 101 -4.97 14.25 11.82
N ARG A 102 -6.00 13.63 12.42
CA ARG A 102 -5.84 12.68 13.52
C ARG A 102 -5.07 11.44 13.10
N SER A 103 -5.37 10.88 11.93
CA SER A 103 -4.66 9.69 11.45
C SER A 103 -3.19 9.98 11.19
N MET A 104 -2.85 11.15 10.66
CA MET A 104 -1.47 11.50 10.40
C MET A 104 -0.73 11.78 11.71
N THR A 105 -1.28 12.58 12.62
CA THR A 105 -0.61 12.97 13.88
C THR A 105 -0.53 11.82 14.90
N GLN A 106 -1.53 10.94 15.01
CA GLN A 106 -1.57 9.88 16.02
C GLN A 106 -0.86 8.57 15.58
N SER A 107 -0.42 8.48 14.32
CA SER A 107 0.14 7.24 13.74
C SER A 107 1.67 7.13 13.83
N ASN A 108 2.29 7.75 14.84
CA ASN A 108 3.75 7.89 14.96
C ASN A 108 4.36 8.48 13.68
N ALA A 109 3.82 9.61 13.23
CA ALA A 109 4.33 10.30 12.06
C ALA A 109 5.23 11.47 12.46
N GLY A 110 6.14 11.83 11.57
CA GLY A 110 6.94 13.02 11.72
C GLY A 110 7.06 13.83 10.45
N ALA A 111 7.53 15.06 10.62
CA ALA A 111 7.94 15.95 9.56
C ALA A 111 9.44 16.24 9.65
N ALA A 112 10.13 16.14 8.52
CA ALA A 112 11.49 16.65 8.36
C ALA A 112 11.41 18.07 7.79
N LEU A 113 12.01 19.03 8.49
CA LEU A 113 11.90 20.45 8.15
C LEU A 113 12.80 20.78 6.96
N ALA A 114 12.45 21.81 6.19
CA ALA A 114 13.29 22.24 5.07
C ALA A 114 14.72 22.64 5.49
N GLY A 115 14.87 23.26 6.67
CA GLY A 115 16.16 23.66 7.23
C GLY A 115 16.94 22.54 7.95
N ASP A 116 16.28 21.43 8.29
CA ASP A 116 16.92 20.24 8.89
C ASP A 116 16.23 18.97 8.36
N PRO A 117 16.49 18.61 7.09
CA PRO A 117 15.79 17.51 6.46
C PRO A 117 16.20 16.15 7.05
N GLY A 118 17.33 16.06 7.76
CA GLY A 118 17.85 14.81 8.33
C GLY A 118 17.11 14.32 9.56
N ARG A 119 16.29 15.16 10.20
CA ARG A 119 15.60 14.85 11.45
C ARG A 119 14.10 15.00 11.33
N TYR A 120 13.37 14.02 11.86
CA TYR A 120 11.93 14.09 12.00
C TYR A 120 11.53 14.68 13.37
N VAL A 121 10.66 15.68 13.36
CA VAL A 121 9.93 16.16 14.54
C VAL A 121 8.50 15.60 14.53
N PRO A 122 7.81 15.49 15.68
CA PRO A 122 6.42 15.02 15.73
C PRO A 122 5.53 15.86 14.82
N LEU A 123 4.66 15.21 14.04
CA LEU A 123 3.90 15.89 12.99
C LEU A 123 2.93 16.95 13.57
N GLU A 124 2.37 16.72 14.75
CA GLU A 124 1.51 17.66 15.47
C GLU A 124 2.20 18.99 15.84
N SER A 125 3.53 19.02 15.86
CA SER A 125 4.28 20.26 16.09
C SER A 125 4.28 21.19 14.87
N VAL A 126 3.94 20.67 13.68
CA VAL A 126 4.01 21.43 12.42
C VAL A 126 2.72 21.42 11.61
N LEU A 127 1.78 20.51 11.90
CA LEU A 127 0.51 20.37 11.20
C LEU A 127 -0.63 20.89 12.07
N GLU A 128 -1.46 21.75 11.50
CA GLU A 128 -2.69 22.24 12.14
C GLU A 128 -3.91 21.37 11.79
N PRO A 129 -5.01 21.43 12.57
CA PRO A 129 -6.24 20.69 12.28
C PRO A 129 -6.88 20.97 10.91
N ASP A 130 -6.67 22.18 10.36
CA ASP A 130 -7.09 22.55 9.00
C ASP A 130 -6.14 22.02 7.90
N LEU A 131 -5.17 21.18 8.29
CA LEU A 131 -4.13 20.60 7.46
C LEU A 131 -3.10 21.59 6.93
N SER A 132 -3.11 22.84 7.39
CA SER A 132 -2.06 23.81 7.07
C SER A 132 -0.75 23.47 7.81
N LEU A 133 0.37 23.84 7.22
CA LEU A 133 1.70 23.66 7.82
C LEU A 133 2.16 24.98 8.44
N LYS A 134 2.54 24.92 9.73
CA LYS A 134 3.07 26.06 10.49
C LYS A 134 4.41 26.58 9.96
N GLN A 135 5.13 25.74 9.23
CA GLN A 135 6.47 26.02 8.70
C GLN A 135 6.78 25.12 7.50
N ASP A 136 7.91 25.38 6.84
CA ASP A 136 8.32 24.63 5.67
C ASP A 136 8.82 23.22 6.00
N VAL A 137 8.17 22.24 5.38
CA VAL A 137 8.44 20.82 5.56
C VAL A 137 8.96 20.25 4.26
N ALA A 138 10.12 19.58 4.32
CA ALA A 138 10.69 18.86 3.19
C ALA A 138 10.02 17.49 3.00
N ARG A 139 9.74 16.79 4.10
CA ARG A 139 9.23 15.41 4.07
C ARG A 139 8.27 15.13 5.20
N ILE A 140 7.26 14.30 4.94
CA ILE A 140 6.34 13.77 5.96
C ILE A 140 6.34 12.26 5.84
N ALA A 141 6.50 11.56 6.97
CA ALA A 141 6.56 10.11 6.97
C ALA A 141 5.90 9.49 8.19
N GLN A 142 5.26 8.35 7.98
CA GLN A 142 4.93 7.41 9.05
C GLN A 142 6.22 6.71 9.48
N LEU A 143 6.53 6.74 10.78
CA LEU A 143 7.79 6.28 11.34
C LEU A 143 7.64 4.92 12.04
N ASN A 144 8.70 4.12 11.99
CA ASN A 144 8.86 2.92 12.80
C ASN A 144 9.24 3.28 14.25
N ASP A 145 9.45 2.28 15.09
CA ASP A 145 9.80 2.46 16.51
C ASP A 145 11.23 3.01 16.69
N ARG A 146 11.99 3.12 15.57
CA ARG A 146 13.33 3.70 15.49
C ARG A 146 13.34 5.13 14.93
N GLY A 147 12.17 5.72 14.67
CA GLY A 147 12.06 7.07 14.10
C GLY A 147 12.39 7.19 12.61
N GLN A 148 12.42 6.08 11.87
CA GLN A 148 12.70 6.03 10.44
C GLN A 148 11.42 5.77 9.62
N PRO A 149 11.27 6.32 8.40
CA PRO A 149 10.15 5.97 7.52
C PRO A 149 10.11 4.48 7.22
N TYR A 150 8.95 3.82 7.27
CA TYR A 150 8.95 2.35 7.30
C TYR A 150 8.17 1.63 6.20
N SER A 151 7.40 2.33 5.37
CA SER A 151 6.52 1.67 4.39
C SER A 151 6.22 2.53 3.15
N SER A 152 6.97 2.33 2.06
CA SER A 152 6.69 2.95 0.76
C SER A 152 5.22 2.81 0.30
N MET A 153 4.61 1.65 0.54
CA MET A 153 3.19 1.42 0.24
C MET A 153 2.25 2.33 1.06
N SER A 154 2.50 2.48 2.36
CA SER A 154 1.60 3.26 3.23
C SER A 154 1.67 4.74 2.86
N GLN A 155 2.88 5.23 2.58
CA GLN A 155 3.18 6.60 2.22
C GLN A 155 2.57 6.94 0.85
N THR A 156 2.81 6.12 -0.16
CA THR A 156 2.24 6.39 -1.50
C THR A 156 0.72 6.21 -1.55
N ASN A 157 0.12 5.34 -0.72
CA ASN A 157 -1.33 5.22 -0.66
C ASN A 157 -1.99 6.47 -0.07
N ILE A 158 -1.46 7.02 1.04
CA ILE A 158 -2.01 8.26 1.59
C ILE A 158 -1.72 9.46 0.69
N ALA A 159 -0.54 9.54 0.08
CA ALA A 159 -0.23 10.58 -0.90
C ALA A 159 -1.24 10.59 -2.05
N ARG A 160 -1.53 9.42 -2.64
CA ARG A 160 -2.54 9.31 -3.69
C ARG A 160 -3.91 9.80 -3.23
N THR A 161 -4.30 9.47 -2.00
CA THR A 161 -5.56 9.95 -1.41
C THR A 161 -5.56 11.47 -1.23
N LEU A 162 -4.47 12.06 -0.75
CA LEU A 162 -4.30 13.51 -0.63
C LEU A 162 -4.43 14.21 -2.00
N PHE A 163 -3.74 13.71 -3.03
CA PHE A 163 -3.88 14.25 -4.39
C PHE A 163 -5.31 14.11 -4.96
N ALA A 164 -6.02 13.04 -4.62
CA ALA A 164 -7.43 12.90 -5.00
C ALA A 164 -8.31 13.97 -4.35
N PHE A 165 -8.07 14.28 -3.08
CA PHE A 165 -8.79 15.37 -2.38
C PHE A 165 -8.38 16.76 -2.88
N ALA A 166 -7.10 16.97 -3.22
CA ALA A 166 -6.68 18.21 -3.89
C ALA A 166 -7.44 18.42 -5.20
N ALA A 167 -7.62 17.36 -6.00
CA ALA A 167 -8.37 17.43 -7.24
C ALA A 167 -9.88 17.71 -7.03
N LEU A 168 -10.48 17.15 -5.97
CA LEU A 168 -11.87 17.44 -5.59
C LEU A 168 -12.03 18.88 -5.09
N ALA A 169 -11.12 19.33 -4.23
CA ALA A 169 -11.11 20.70 -3.72
C ALA A 169 -10.94 21.73 -4.83
N LYS A 170 -10.06 21.48 -5.82
CA LYS A 170 -9.90 22.34 -7.00
C LYS A 170 -11.20 22.58 -7.78
N ARG A 171 -12.12 21.60 -7.76
CA ARG A 171 -13.44 21.68 -8.43
C ARG A 171 -14.55 22.12 -7.49
N GLY A 172 -14.26 22.23 -6.19
CA GLY A 172 -15.23 22.55 -5.16
C GLY A 172 -15.51 24.04 -5.12
N GLY A 173 -16.79 24.43 -5.14
CA GLY A 173 -17.23 25.81 -5.02
C GLY A 173 -17.51 26.24 -3.57
N TYR A 174 -16.76 25.74 -2.59
CA TYR A 174 -16.96 26.05 -1.16
C TYR A 174 -15.87 27.00 -0.62
N PRO A 175 -16.13 27.74 0.48
CA PRO A 175 -15.27 28.86 0.90
C PRO A 175 -13.79 28.51 1.11
N GLN A 176 -13.47 27.29 1.57
CA GLN A 176 -12.11 26.84 1.86
C GLN A 176 -11.45 26.04 0.72
N ALA A 177 -12.12 25.88 -0.43
CA ALA A 177 -11.69 24.97 -1.50
C ALA A 177 -10.24 25.17 -1.96
N GLU A 178 -9.82 26.42 -2.11
CA GLU A 178 -8.48 26.74 -2.59
C GLU A 178 -7.42 26.55 -1.50
N ALA A 179 -7.75 26.76 -0.22
CA ALA A 179 -6.87 26.43 0.90
C ALA A 179 -6.69 24.91 1.04
N ASP A 180 -7.80 24.16 1.02
CA ASP A 180 -7.80 22.70 1.07
C ASP A 180 -7.01 22.09 -0.09
N ARG A 181 -7.23 22.59 -1.32
CA ARG A 181 -6.46 22.16 -2.49
C ARG A 181 -4.96 22.27 -2.24
N ARG A 182 -4.50 23.43 -1.77
CA ARG A 182 -3.07 23.66 -1.48
C ARG A 182 -2.56 22.78 -0.34
N ASN A 183 -3.31 22.65 0.74
CA ASN A 183 -2.92 21.85 1.89
C ASN A 183 -2.79 20.37 1.50
N TYR A 184 -3.78 19.80 0.82
CA TYR A 184 -3.72 18.42 0.34
C TYR A 184 -2.58 18.19 -0.66
N ASP A 185 -2.36 19.10 -1.61
CA ASP A 185 -1.27 19.00 -2.58
C ASP A 185 0.10 19.04 -1.88
N ARG A 186 0.30 20.02 -0.99
CA ARG A 186 1.55 20.20 -0.24
C ARG A 186 1.86 18.99 0.65
N LEU A 187 0.88 18.48 1.37
CA LEU A 187 1.02 17.27 2.17
C LEU A 187 1.32 16.06 1.28
N GLY A 188 0.61 15.90 0.16
CA GLY A 188 0.82 14.83 -0.80
C GLY A 188 2.27 14.81 -1.32
N ARG A 189 2.79 15.98 -1.72
CA ARG A 189 4.19 16.14 -2.16
C ARG A 189 5.18 15.82 -1.06
N ALA A 190 4.99 16.33 0.15
CA ALA A 190 5.89 16.04 1.28
C ALA A 190 5.91 14.55 1.65
N VAL A 191 4.78 13.85 1.51
CA VAL A 191 4.72 12.39 1.73
C VAL A 191 5.44 11.64 0.61
N VAL A 192 5.28 12.02 -0.66
CA VAL A 192 6.03 11.41 -1.77
C VAL A 192 7.52 11.71 -1.69
N ALA A 193 7.91 12.90 -1.23
CA ALA A 193 9.31 13.26 -1.03
C ALA A 193 10.01 12.31 -0.05
N ALA A 194 9.32 11.81 0.98
CA ALA A 194 9.87 10.77 1.86
C ALA A 194 10.07 9.42 1.13
N VAL A 195 9.23 9.11 0.14
CA VAL A 195 9.35 7.89 -0.68
C VAL A 195 10.55 7.96 -1.62
N LEU A 196 10.74 9.12 -2.25
CA LEU A 196 11.80 9.33 -3.25
C LEU A 196 13.16 9.67 -2.64
N ALA A 197 13.21 10.11 -1.38
CA ALA A 197 14.46 10.44 -0.72
C ALA A 197 15.29 9.17 -0.39
N PRO A 198 16.64 9.26 -0.44
CA PRO A 198 17.51 8.17 -0.03
C PRO A 198 17.28 7.72 1.41
N VAL A 199 17.38 6.41 1.70
CA VAL A 199 17.30 5.89 3.07
C VAL A 199 18.32 6.56 4.00
N SER A 200 19.53 6.83 3.51
CA SER A 200 20.59 7.55 4.25
C SER A 200 20.22 8.98 4.64
N GLN A 201 19.24 9.58 3.97
CA GLN A 201 18.71 10.91 4.26
C GLN A 201 17.37 10.84 4.99
N GLY A 202 17.02 9.70 5.59
CA GLY A 202 15.72 9.52 6.24
C GLY A 202 14.58 9.40 5.25
N GLY A 203 14.80 8.79 4.08
CA GLY A 203 13.76 8.45 3.11
C GLY A 203 13.50 6.94 3.01
N LEU A 204 13.02 6.50 1.86
CA LEU A 204 12.63 5.10 1.58
C LEU A 204 13.25 4.55 0.29
N ALA A 205 14.05 5.32 -0.44
CA ALA A 205 14.66 4.88 -1.70
C ALA A 205 16.10 4.42 -1.48
N THR A 206 16.44 3.27 -2.08
CA THR A 206 17.83 2.96 -2.41
C THR A 206 17.95 3.01 -3.92
N THR A 207 18.85 3.84 -4.41
CA THR A 207 18.99 4.17 -5.83
C THR A 207 20.40 3.88 -6.30
N GLU A 208 20.51 3.17 -7.42
CA GLU A 208 21.78 2.81 -8.05
C GLU A 208 21.64 2.77 -9.58
N PRO A 209 22.74 2.87 -10.34
CA PRO A 209 22.72 2.57 -11.77
C PRO A 209 22.29 1.12 -12.02
N CYS A 210 21.46 0.89 -13.04
CA CYS A 210 21.02 -0.46 -13.36
C CYS A 210 22.13 -1.30 -13.99
N ALA A 211 22.43 -2.47 -13.43
CA ALA A 211 23.50 -3.34 -13.93
C ALA A 211 23.35 -3.73 -15.40
N LYS A 212 22.13 -3.99 -15.88
CA LYS A 212 21.87 -4.38 -17.28
C LYS A 212 21.74 -3.18 -18.24
N ALA A 213 21.66 -1.96 -17.71
CA ALA A 213 21.51 -0.72 -18.48
C ALA A 213 22.07 0.46 -17.66
N PRO A 214 23.40 0.66 -17.61
CA PRO A 214 24.02 1.61 -16.67
C PRO A 214 23.63 3.08 -16.86
N ASP A 215 23.08 3.45 -18.02
CA ASP A 215 22.48 4.76 -18.30
C ASP A 215 21.11 4.96 -17.64
N LYS A 216 20.54 3.89 -17.08
CA LYS A 216 19.26 3.90 -16.37
C LYS A 216 19.47 3.87 -14.86
N THR A 217 18.49 4.44 -14.17
CA THR A 217 18.41 4.42 -12.73
C THR A 217 17.50 3.28 -12.27
N CYS A 218 17.96 2.52 -11.29
CA CYS A 218 17.22 1.48 -10.59
C CYS A 218 16.94 1.98 -9.17
N THR A 219 15.72 1.82 -8.69
CA THR A 219 15.34 2.24 -7.33
C THR A 219 14.44 1.23 -6.64
N TRP A 220 14.85 0.80 -5.45
CA TRP A 220 14.00 0.01 -4.57
C TRP A 220 13.34 0.90 -3.52
N PHE A 221 12.00 0.86 -3.45
CA PHE A 221 11.23 1.58 -2.44
C PHE A 221 10.98 0.71 -1.23
N HIS A 222 11.80 0.91 -0.20
CA HIS A 222 11.84 0.10 1.01
C HIS A 222 10.52 0.08 1.78
N ALA A 223 10.26 -1.06 2.39
CA ALA A 223 9.21 -1.19 3.38
C ALA A 223 9.45 -2.39 4.30
N VAL A 224 9.37 -2.17 5.60
CA VAL A 224 9.43 -3.21 6.63
C VAL A 224 8.03 -3.56 7.11
N THR A 225 7.81 -4.82 7.49
CA THR A 225 6.54 -5.28 8.09
C THR A 225 6.55 -5.19 9.61
N ARG A 226 7.73 -5.25 10.21
CA ARG A 226 7.95 -5.05 11.65
C ARG A 226 8.45 -3.64 11.91
N LYS A 227 7.94 -3.00 12.97
CA LYS A 227 8.27 -1.61 13.32
C LYS A 227 9.57 -1.47 14.12
N ASP A 228 10.16 -2.55 14.59
CA ASP A 228 11.45 -2.52 15.27
C ASP A 228 12.64 -2.69 14.31
N LEU A 229 12.39 -2.95 13.03
CA LEU A 229 13.43 -3.13 12.02
C LEU A 229 13.85 -1.83 11.36
N ASP A 230 15.12 -1.78 10.95
CA ASP A 230 15.66 -0.69 10.15
C ASP A 230 14.99 -0.67 8.75
N THR A 231 14.65 0.52 8.27
CA THR A 231 14.08 0.74 6.93
C THR A 231 14.87 0.04 5.82
N ALA A 232 16.21 0.10 5.86
CA ALA A 232 17.08 -0.47 4.84
C ALA A 232 16.91 -1.99 4.70
N GLN A 233 16.43 -2.68 5.74
CA GLN A 233 16.21 -4.13 5.74
C GLN A 233 14.95 -4.53 4.95
N GLY A 234 14.07 -3.59 4.62
CA GLY A 234 12.75 -3.87 4.04
C GLY A 234 12.75 -4.21 2.55
N GLY A 235 12.70 -5.50 2.21
CA GLY A 235 12.55 -6.00 0.84
C GLY A 235 11.19 -6.66 0.58
N THR A 236 10.08 -5.91 0.56
CA THR A 236 8.75 -6.49 0.24
C THR A 236 8.27 -6.11 -1.16
N LEU A 237 8.09 -7.08 -2.06
CA LEU A 237 7.74 -6.85 -3.48
C LEU A 237 6.43 -6.08 -3.64
N ASN A 238 5.32 -6.55 -3.06
CA ASN A 238 4.02 -5.87 -3.25
C ASN A 238 4.05 -4.42 -2.77
N LYS A 239 4.86 -4.10 -1.75
CA LYS A 239 4.97 -2.73 -1.23
C LYS A 239 5.73 -1.82 -2.19
N ASN A 240 6.82 -2.31 -2.78
CA ASN A 240 7.52 -1.64 -3.88
C ASN A 240 6.58 -1.42 -5.09
N LEU A 241 5.84 -2.45 -5.49
CA LEU A 241 4.85 -2.36 -6.59
C LEU A 241 3.75 -1.34 -6.32
N HIS A 242 3.27 -1.27 -5.08
CA HIS A 242 2.31 -0.23 -4.69
C HIS A 242 2.90 1.17 -4.84
N ALA A 243 4.16 1.37 -4.45
CA ALA A 243 4.84 2.65 -4.62
C ALA A 243 4.92 3.04 -6.10
N ILE A 244 5.41 2.15 -6.97
CA ILE A 244 5.49 2.36 -8.42
C ILE A 244 4.10 2.71 -9.00
N ARG A 245 3.10 1.86 -8.75
CA ARG A 245 1.73 2.07 -9.25
C ARG A 245 1.18 3.41 -8.80
N ASN A 246 1.35 3.75 -7.53
CA ASN A 246 0.79 4.97 -6.98
C ASN A 246 1.48 6.22 -7.51
N LEU A 247 2.79 6.20 -7.75
CA LEU A 247 3.51 7.29 -8.42
C LEU A 247 2.96 7.52 -9.84
N ILE A 248 2.76 6.45 -10.62
CA ILE A 248 2.10 6.51 -11.95
C ILE A 248 0.71 7.13 -11.83
N LEU A 249 -0.11 6.63 -10.89
CA LEU A 249 -1.47 7.12 -10.71
C LEU A 249 -1.55 8.58 -10.29
N ILE A 250 -0.61 9.04 -9.47
CA ILE A 250 -0.52 10.45 -9.05
C ILE A 250 -0.16 11.33 -10.25
N ASP A 251 0.89 10.98 -11.01
CA ASP A 251 1.29 11.76 -12.19
C ASP A 251 0.17 11.81 -13.25
N GLN A 252 -0.48 10.68 -13.54
CA GLN A 252 -1.62 10.61 -14.46
C GLN A 252 -2.85 11.38 -13.96
N ALA A 253 -3.05 11.44 -12.64
CA ALA A 253 -4.12 12.24 -12.07
C ALA A 253 -3.83 13.74 -12.22
N ALA A 254 -2.58 14.18 -11.99
CA ALA A 254 -2.17 15.56 -12.21
C ALA A 254 -2.40 15.96 -13.68
N ALA A 255 -1.96 15.14 -14.65
CA ALA A 255 -2.18 15.38 -16.07
C ALA A 255 -3.66 15.52 -16.44
N ARG A 256 -4.53 14.61 -15.96
CA ARG A 256 -5.98 14.63 -16.28
C ARG A 256 -6.76 15.76 -15.62
N THR A 257 -6.27 16.29 -14.49
CA THR A 257 -6.98 17.32 -13.71
C THR A 257 -6.39 18.72 -13.90
N GLY A 258 -5.39 18.86 -14.78
CA GLY A 258 -4.62 20.09 -14.94
C GLY A 258 -3.90 20.49 -13.66
N GLY A 259 -3.55 19.52 -12.81
CA GLY A 259 -2.69 19.73 -11.66
C GLY A 259 -1.22 19.88 -12.10
N GLU A 260 -0.40 20.45 -11.24
CA GLU A 260 1.03 20.57 -11.48
C GLU A 260 1.68 19.18 -11.46
N ARG A 261 2.27 18.78 -12.59
CA ARG A 261 3.01 17.52 -12.69
C ARG A 261 4.39 17.68 -12.06
N ASP A 262 4.78 16.69 -11.27
CA ASP A 262 6.14 16.59 -10.76
C ASP A 262 6.91 15.54 -11.57
N PRO A 263 7.92 15.92 -12.36
CA PRO A 263 8.69 14.97 -13.15
C PRO A 263 9.38 13.91 -12.27
N ALA A 264 9.64 14.19 -11.00
CA ALA A 264 10.22 13.22 -10.07
C ALA A 264 9.29 12.03 -9.82
N PHE A 265 7.97 12.18 -9.95
CA PHE A 265 7.03 11.07 -9.74
C PHE A 265 7.10 10.06 -10.88
N ALA A 266 7.09 10.55 -12.13
CA ALA A 266 7.25 9.71 -13.30
C ALA A 266 8.65 9.07 -13.35
N ALA A 267 9.70 9.85 -13.05
CA ALA A 267 11.07 9.34 -12.98
C ALA A 267 11.24 8.27 -11.89
N GLY A 268 10.67 8.48 -10.71
CA GLY A 268 10.67 7.51 -9.62
C GLY A 268 9.92 6.23 -9.96
N ALA A 269 8.76 6.33 -10.62
CA ALA A 269 8.03 5.17 -11.11
C ALA A 269 8.85 4.35 -12.12
N ALA A 270 9.47 5.04 -13.10
CA ALA A 270 10.33 4.41 -14.10
C ALA A 270 11.54 3.72 -13.44
N ALA A 271 12.22 4.39 -12.51
CA ALA A 271 13.36 3.82 -11.80
C ALA A 271 12.96 2.60 -10.94
N GLY A 272 11.78 2.62 -10.34
CA GLY A 272 11.23 1.47 -9.62
C GLY A 272 10.89 0.30 -10.54
N LEU A 273 10.41 0.56 -11.75
CA LEU A 273 10.18 -0.49 -12.74
C LEU A 273 11.50 -1.08 -13.25
N ASN A 274 12.49 -0.23 -13.51
CA ASN A 274 13.84 -0.65 -13.90
C ASN A 274 14.46 -1.56 -12.84
N GLN A 275 14.27 -1.27 -11.55
CA GLN A 275 14.74 -2.14 -10.46
C GLN A 275 14.26 -3.59 -10.59
N LEU A 276 13.01 -3.79 -11.04
CA LEU A 276 12.43 -5.14 -11.13
C LEU A 276 13.04 -5.99 -12.26
N PHE A 277 13.54 -5.36 -13.33
CA PHE A 277 13.91 -6.06 -14.57
C PHE A 277 15.37 -5.85 -15.00
N LEU A 278 15.92 -4.67 -14.73
CA LEU A 278 17.27 -4.22 -15.15
C LEU A 278 18.32 -4.30 -14.04
N ALA A 279 17.92 -4.39 -12.77
CA ALA A 279 18.88 -4.54 -11.67
C ALA A 279 19.58 -5.91 -11.68
N GLU A 280 20.73 -5.96 -11.00
CA GLU A 280 21.51 -7.18 -10.75
C GLU A 280 20.69 -8.18 -9.92
N GLY A 281 20.12 -7.70 -8.81
CA GLY A 281 19.33 -8.48 -7.86
C GLY A 281 20.01 -8.56 -6.50
N HIS A 282 19.40 -9.34 -5.61
CA HIS A 282 19.86 -9.58 -4.25
C HIS A 282 20.74 -10.82 -4.18
N ASP A 283 22.02 -10.66 -4.49
CA ASP A 283 23.04 -11.72 -4.44
C ASP A 283 23.97 -11.64 -3.21
N ALA A 284 23.98 -10.49 -2.53
CA ALA A 284 24.75 -10.24 -1.31
C ALA A 284 23.95 -9.40 -0.31
N ALA A 285 24.38 -9.43 0.96
CA ALA A 285 23.80 -8.58 2.00
C ALA A 285 23.88 -7.10 1.61
N GLY A 286 22.78 -6.38 1.79
CA GLY A 286 22.64 -4.96 1.45
C GLY A 286 22.24 -4.67 0.00
N LYS A 287 22.28 -5.66 -0.90
CA LYS A 287 21.85 -5.48 -2.29
C LYS A 287 20.34 -5.51 -2.42
N THR A 288 19.77 -4.59 -3.20
CA THR A 288 18.32 -4.50 -3.37
C THR A 288 17.81 -5.57 -4.35
N PRO A 289 16.62 -6.15 -4.13
CA PRO A 289 16.13 -7.22 -4.99
C PRO A 289 15.57 -6.74 -6.32
N ASN A 290 15.53 -7.66 -7.28
CA ASN A 290 14.77 -7.59 -8.51
C ASN A 290 13.58 -8.58 -8.46
N LEU A 291 12.81 -8.70 -9.55
CA LEU A 291 11.65 -9.59 -9.57
C LEU A 291 12.00 -11.08 -9.49
N LYS A 292 13.16 -11.49 -10.02
CA LYS A 292 13.62 -12.89 -10.01
C LYS A 292 13.93 -13.38 -8.60
N ASP A 293 14.45 -12.51 -7.74
CA ASP A 293 14.84 -12.87 -6.36
C ASP A 293 13.65 -13.28 -5.49
N PHE A 294 12.43 -12.95 -5.92
CA PHE A 294 11.21 -13.40 -5.25
C PHE A 294 10.75 -14.77 -5.73
N LEU A 295 11.22 -15.29 -6.86
CA LEU A 295 10.82 -16.61 -7.35
C LEU A 295 11.37 -17.71 -6.45
N VAL A 296 10.54 -18.72 -6.25
CA VAL A 296 10.86 -19.91 -5.46
C VAL A 296 11.23 -21.05 -6.39
N ASP A 297 12.39 -21.67 -6.18
CA ASP A 297 12.87 -22.77 -7.01
C ASP A 297 12.41 -24.16 -6.52
N GLN A 298 11.93 -24.30 -5.28
CA GLN A 298 11.40 -25.54 -4.68
C GLN A 298 10.32 -25.26 -3.62
N ASN A 299 9.37 -26.19 -3.38
CA ASN A 299 8.27 -26.00 -2.43
C ASN A 299 8.78 -25.52 -1.05
N GLY A 300 8.54 -24.25 -0.73
CA GLY A 300 8.80 -23.67 0.59
C GLY A 300 7.72 -24.03 1.61
N ASP A 301 7.34 -23.08 2.48
CA ASP A 301 6.22 -23.23 3.44
C ASP A 301 4.86 -23.33 2.73
N GLY A 302 4.64 -24.45 2.05
CA GLY A 302 3.49 -24.70 1.20
C GLY A 302 3.72 -24.35 -0.28
N PRO A 303 2.65 -24.44 -1.07
CA PRO A 303 2.67 -24.32 -2.53
C PRO A 303 2.79 -22.85 -2.97
N SER A 304 3.98 -22.28 -2.80
CA SER A 304 4.22 -20.86 -3.08
C SER A 304 5.23 -20.69 -4.20
N TRP A 305 4.88 -19.91 -5.22
CA TRP A 305 5.77 -19.58 -6.33
C TRP A 305 6.66 -18.35 -6.07
N ALA A 306 6.29 -17.53 -5.07
CA ALA A 306 7.10 -16.39 -4.66
C ALA A 306 7.14 -16.17 -3.16
N TYR A 307 8.31 -15.71 -2.69
CA TYR A 307 8.48 -15.15 -1.36
C TYR A 307 7.61 -13.89 -1.19
N TYR A 308 7.13 -13.68 0.04
CA TYR A 308 6.42 -12.46 0.39
C TYR A 308 7.37 -11.26 0.50
N GLY A 309 8.52 -11.48 1.12
CA GLY A 309 9.51 -10.46 1.38
C GLY A 309 10.88 -11.07 1.63
N MET A 310 11.87 -10.20 1.79
CA MET A 310 13.21 -10.55 2.21
C MET A 310 13.78 -9.49 3.17
N ASN A 311 14.61 -9.96 4.10
CA ASN A 311 15.49 -9.09 4.86
C ASN A 311 16.74 -8.78 4.01
N ILE A 312 16.81 -7.56 3.46
CA ILE A 312 17.90 -7.13 2.58
C ILE A 312 19.27 -7.15 3.27
N ALA A 313 19.32 -7.03 4.61
CA ALA A 313 20.60 -7.10 5.33
C ALA A 313 21.14 -8.53 5.50
N ALA A 314 20.35 -9.57 5.19
CA ALA A 314 20.82 -10.94 5.19
C ALA A 314 21.41 -11.30 3.82
N ALA A 315 22.46 -12.12 3.79
CA ALA A 315 22.98 -12.66 2.53
C ALA A 315 22.16 -13.90 2.11
N PRO A 316 21.86 -14.07 0.80
CA PRO A 316 21.20 -15.27 0.29
C PRO A 316 21.95 -16.56 0.68
N PRO A 317 21.24 -17.69 0.84
CA PRO A 317 19.79 -17.86 0.72
C PRO A 317 19.03 -17.45 1.98
N ARG A 318 19.69 -16.85 2.97
CA ARG A 318 19.03 -16.39 4.21
C ARG A 318 18.36 -15.06 3.95
N GLY A 319 17.15 -14.86 4.48
CA GLY A 319 16.47 -13.57 4.40
C GLY A 319 15.09 -13.59 3.74
N PRO A 320 14.86 -14.34 2.64
CA PRO A 320 13.52 -14.50 2.07
C PRO A 320 12.58 -15.20 3.05
N TYR A 321 11.30 -14.80 3.05
CA TYR A 321 10.28 -15.38 3.92
C TYR A 321 8.89 -15.38 3.28
N PHE A 322 8.08 -16.35 3.70
CA PHE A 322 6.66 -16.44 3.37
C PHE A 322 5.79 -15.75 4.43
N LEU A 323 4.52 -15.56 4.10
CA LEU A 323 3.48 -15.31 5.09
C LEU A 323 3.18 -16.60 5.85
N LYS A 324 2.74 -16.45 7.11
CA LYS A 324 2.56 -17.53 8.09
C LYS A 324 1.61 -18.67 7.65
N THR A 325 0.79 -18.49 6.62
CA THR A 325 -0.19 -19.49 6.18
C THR A 325 -0.23 -19.57 4.65
N ALA A 326 -0.55 -20.76 4.12
CA ALA A 326 -0.69 -21.00 2.68
C ALA A 326 -1.70 -20.04 2.04
N GLU A 327 -2.91 -19.92 2.60
CA GLU A 327 -3.96 -19.01 2.13
C GLU A 327 -3.47 -17.56 1.98
N ARG A 328 -2.70 -17.05 2.95
CA ARG A 328 -2.14 -15.69 2.89
C ARG A 328 -1.11 -15.54 1.78
N ASN A 329 -0.26 -16.54 1.58
CA ASN A 329 0.69 -16.56 0.47
C ASN A 329 -0.06 -16.52 -0.88
N CYS A 330 -1.10 -17.32 -1.02
CA CYS A 330 -1.92 -17.39 -2.23
C CYS A 330 -2.68 -16.07 -2.51
N GLY A 331 -3.24 -15.43 -1.49
CA GLY A 331 -3.86 -14.11 -1.61
C GLY A 331 -2.83 -13.04 -2.05
N TYR A 332 -1.64 -13.08 -1.46
CA TYR A 332 -0.53 -12.20 -1.82
C TYR A 332 -0.10 -12.36 -3.28
N HIS A 333 -0.01 -13.60 -3.77
CA HIS A 333 0.39 -13.88 -5.16
C HIS A 333 -0.54 -13.27 -6.20
N ASN A 334 -1.84 -13.51 -6.05
CA ASN A 334 -2.85 -12.93 -6.94
C ASN A 334 -2.79 -11.41 -6.91
N HIS A 335 -2.57 -10.83 -5.73
CA HIS A 335 -2.42 -9.40 -5.57
C HIS A 335 -1.18 -8.84 -6.28
N VAL A 336 -0.03 -9.49 -6.19
CA VAL A 336 1.20 -9.10 -6.90
C VAL A 336 1.01 -9.14 -8.42
N LEU A 337 0.39 -10.21 -8.94
CA LEU A 337 0.11 -10.34 -10.37
C LEU A 337 -0.84 -9.25 -10.88
N ASN A 338 -1.94 -9.01 -10.15
CA ASN A 338 -2.87 -7.94 -10.48
C ASN A 338 -2.21 -6.56 -10.43
N LEU A 339 -1.33 -6.31 -9.47
CA LEU A 339 -0.54 -5.07 -9.41
C LEU A 339 0.36 -4.92 -10.63
N MET A 340 1.11 -5.96 -11.00
CA MET A 340 1.99 -5.91 -12.16
C MET A 340 1.23 -5.70 -13.46
N ALA A 341 0.14 -6.43 -13.68
CA ALA A 341 -0.72 -6.24 -14.84
C ALA A 341 -1.25 -4.80 -14.92
N THR A 342 -1.70 -4.25 -13.78
CA THR A 342 -2.19 -2.87 -13.70
C THR A 342 -1.09 -1.85 -13.98
N ILE A 343 0.15 -2.07 -13.51
CA ILE A 343 1.28 -1.16 -13.73
C ILE A 343 1.64 -1.13 -15.22
N LEU A 344 1.74 -2.30 -15.86
CA LEU A 344 2.11 -2.39 -17.27
C LEU A 344 1.02 -1.82 -18.19
N ASP A 345 -0.26 -2.09 -17.90
CA ASP A 345 -1.39 -1.51 -18.62
C ASP A 345 -1.40 0.02 -18.49
N ARG A 346 -1.24 0.55 -17.27
CA ARG A 346 -1.30 2.00 -17.01
C ARG A 346 -0.07 2.76 -17.47
N GLY A 347 1.12 2.18 -17.40
CA GLY A 347 2.30 2.81 -17.96
C GLY A 347 2.15 3.03 -19.46
N GLY A 348 1.19 2.36 -20.11
CA GLY A 348 1.15 2.30 -21.56
C GLY A 348 2.39 1.55 -22.04
N ASP A 349 2.19 0.61 -22.95
CA ASP A 349 3.28 -0.14 -23.58
C ASP A 349 4.41 0.72 -24.20
N LYS A 350 4.20 2.04 -24.32
CA LYS A 350 5.12 3.01 -24.91
C LYS A 350 5.90 3.85 -23.88
N GLU A 351 5.48 3.94 -22.61
CA GLU A 351 6.24 4.73 -21.59
C GLU A 351 7.20 3.85 -20.78
N VAL A 352 7.02 2.53 -20.79
CA VAL A 352 8.05 1.59 -20.32
C VAL A 352 9.19 1.58 -21.33
N ASP A 353 10.42 1.82 -20.86
CA ASP A 353 11.56 1.85 -21.76
C ASP A 353 11.71 0.53 -22.55
N PRO A 354 12.27 0.56 -23.78
CA PRO A 354 12.30 -0.62 -24.64
C PRO A 354 13.00 -1.84 -24.04
N GLN A 355 14.03 -1.64 -23.20
CA GLN A 355 14.79 -2.75 -22.62
C GLN A 355 14.04 -3.37 -21.45
N THR A 356 13.49 -2.57 -20.54
CA THR A 356 12.61 -3.04 -19.48
C THR A 356 11.41 -3.76 -20.06
N ARG A 357 10.78 -3.18 -21.09
CA ARG A 357 9.69 -3.81 -21.82
C ARG A 357 10.12 -5.16 -22.39
N LYS A 358 11.28 -5.20 -23.04
CA LYS A 358 11.84 -6.43 -23.62
C LYS A 358 11.96 -7.54 -22.58
N LEU A 359 12.48 -7.22 -21.40
CA LEU A 359 12.70 -8.20 -20.33
C LEU A 359 11.42 -8.55 -19.56
N ALA A 360 10.53 -7.59 -19.32
CA ALA A 360 9.27 -7.82 -18.62
C ALA A 360 8.33 -8.72 -19.43
N LEU A 361 8.29 -8.54 -20.76
CA LEU A 361 7.38 -9.24 -21.67
C LEU A 361 8.00 -10.45 -22.38
N ALA A 362 9.28 -10.78 -22.13
CA ALA A 362 9.90 -11.99 -22.69
C ALA A 362 9.17 -13.26 -22.22
N CYS A 363 9.13 -14.32 -23.06
CA CYS A 363 8.46 -15.59 -22.71
C CYS A 363 8.97 -16.19 -21.39
N ASP A 364 10.26 -16.06 -21.16
CA ASP A 364 10.98 -16.61 -20.03
C ASP A 364 11.11 -15.62 -18.88
N SER A 365 10.47 -14.44 -18.99
CA SER A 365 10.51 -13.43 -17.95
C SER A 365 9.93 -13.96 -16.64
N PRO A 366 10.46 -13.52 -15.48
CA PRO A 366 9.86 -13.84 -14.19
C PRO A 366 8.36 -13.53 -14.18
N LEU A 367 7.95 -12.36 -14.68
CA LEU A 367 6.54 -11.98 -14.73
C LEU A 367 5.69 -12.93 -15.59
N ARG A 368 6.17 -13.34 -16.77
CA ARG A 368 5.43 -14.25 -17.65
C ARG A 368 5.30 -15.63 -17.03
N ARG A 369 6.35 -16.14 -16.35
CA ARG A 369 6.29 -17.40 -15.60
C ARG A 369 5.23 -17.33 -14.50
N MET A 370 5.23 -16.24 -13.73
CA MET A 370 4.24 -16.01 -12.67
C MET A 370 2.81 -15.92 -13.24
N TYR A 371 2.64 -15.20 -14.36
CA TYR A 371 1.34 -15.01 -15.00
C TYR A 371 0.81 -16.30 -15.63
N LEU A 372 1.60 -17.00 -16.45
CA LEU A 372 1.20 -18.25 -17.10
C LEU A 372 0.74 -19.29 -16.09
N ALA A 373 1.47 -19.43 -15.01
CA ALA A 373 1.12 -20.33 -13.93
C ALA A 373 -0.20 -19.94 -13.22
N SER A 374 -0.52 -18.65 -13.14
CA SER A 374 -1.82 -18.18 -12.63
C SER A 374 -2.96 -18.35 -13.65
N SER A 375 -2.67 -18.23 -14.94
CA SER A 375 -3.67 -18.21 -16.02
C SER A 375 -3.97 -19.57 -16.62
N ALA A 376 -3.17 -20.61 -16.35
CA ALA A 376 -3.32 -21.96 -16.88
C ALA A 376 -4.68 -22.64 -16.56
N LYS A 377 -5.61 -21.96 -15.88
CA LYS A 377 -6.99 -22.42 -15.65
C LYS A 377 -8.10 -21.37 -15.79
N ALA A 378 -7.84 -20.15 -16.25
CA ALA A 378 -8.92 -19.26 -16.67
C ALA A 378 -9.13 -19.43 -18.19
N PRO A 379 -10.34 -19.74 -18.70
CA PRO A 379 -10.58 -19.52 -20.11
C PRO A 379 -10.26 -18.04 -20.40
N PRO A 380 -9.56 -17.73 -21.49
CA PRO A 380 -9.32 -16.33 -21.84
C PRO A 380 -10.67 -15.61 -21.84
N PRO A 381 -10.77 -14.37 -21.31
CA PRO A 381 -12.00 -13.59 -21.41
C PRO A 381 -12.49 -13.66 -22.85
N ALA A 382 -13.80 -13.85 -23.08
CA ALA A 382 -14.36 -14.05 -24.43
C ALA A 382 -14.02 -12.90 -25.40
N ASN A 383 -13.60 -11.75 -24.87
CA ASN A 383 -13.18 -10.56 -25.61
C ASN A 383 -11.72 -10.13 -25.31
N ALA A 384 -10.90 -11.02 -24.73
CA ALA A 384 -9.47 -10.75 -24.66
C ALA A 384 -8.94 -10.73 -26.11
N PRO A 385 -8.31 -9.63 -26.57
CA PRO A 385 -7.68 -9.64 -27.88
C PRO A 385 -6.74 -10.84 -27.93
N ALA A 386 -6.86 -11.65 -28.99
CA ALA A 386 -5.89 -12.68 -29.24
C ALA A 386 -4.51 -12.00 -29.23
N VAL A 387 -3.68 -12.30 -28.24
CA VAL A 387 -2.29 -11.84 -28.22
C VAL A 387 -1.54 -12.71 -29.22
N GLU A 388 -1.92 -12.60 -30.49
CA GLU A 388 -1.19 -13.15 -31.61
C GLU A 388 -0.04 -12.21 -31.93
N GLY A 389 1.16 -12.77 -31.98
CA GLY A 389 2.16 -12.28 -32.92
C GLY A 389 3.31 -11.44 -32.38
N LEU A 390 3.46 -11.21 -31.08
CA LEU A 390 4.71 -10.71 -30.54
C LEU A 390 5.10 -11.54 -29.33
N TRP A 391 6.40 -11.78 -29.16
CA TRP A 391 7.06 -12.21 -27.92
C TRP A 391 7.47 -13.66 -27.72
N CYS A 392 7.18 -14.64 -28.60
CA CYS A 392 7.76 -15.99 -28.44
C CYS A 392 8.24 -16.70 -29.72
N SER A 393 9.54 -16.99 -29.78
CA SER A 393 10.09 -17.97 -30.71
C SER A 393 9.71 -19.40 -30.27
N LYS A 394 9.75 -20.37 -31.20
CA LYS A 394 9.42 -21.79 -30.93
C LYS A 394 10.25 -22.36 -29.76
N LYS A 395 11.54 -22.04 -29.67
CA LYS A 395 12.45 -22.43 -28.57
C LYS A 395 12.05 -21.87 -27.19
N GLY A 396 11.47 -20.66 -27.13
CA GLY A 396 11.02 -20.05 -25.87
C GLY A 396 9.80 -20.74 -25.26
N ARG A 397 9.02 -21.47 -26.07
CA ARG A 397 7.88 -22.27 -25.60
C ARG A 397 8.32 -23.57 -24.93
N ASP A 398 9.37 -24.22 -25.45
CA ASP A 398 9.83 -25.54 -24.99
C ASP A 398 10.52 -25.51 -23.61
N VAL A 399 11.29 -24.44 -23.30
CA VAL A 399 11.97 -24.25 -22.00
C VAL A 399 10.97 -23.96 -20.86
N SER A 400 9.73 -23.55 -21.17
CA SER A 400 8.71 -23.26 -20.15
C SER A 400 8.15 -24.53 -19.48
N SER A 401 8.23 -25.70 -20.12
CA SER A 401 7.49 -26.89 -19.70
C SER A 401 7.83 -27.45 -18.31
N SER A 402 9.11 -27.48 -17.90
CA SER A 402 9.52 -28.03 -16.59
C SER A 402 9.35 -27.06 -15.43
N SER A 403 9.55 -25.76 -15.66
CA SER A 403 9.27 -24.72 -14.66
C SER A 403 7.77 -24.50 -14.47
N ASN A 404 6.97 -24.62 -15.54
CA ASN A 404 5.52 -24.47 -15.47
C ASN A 404 4.88 -25.52 -14.57
N ALA A 405 5.35 -26.78 -14.58
CA ALA A 405 4.77 -27.84 -13.74
C ALA A 405 4.88 -27.52 -12.23
N PHE A 406 6.01 -26.96 -11.78
CA PHE A 406 6.16 -26.51 -10.39
C PHE A 406 5.19 -25.37 -10.07
N TYR A 407 5.16 -24.33 -10.90
CA TYR A 407 4.33 -23.17 -10.67
C TYR A 407 2.82 -23.50 -10.78
N GLU A 408 2.41 -24.32 -11.75
CA GLU A 408 1.04 -24.85 -11.89
C GLU A 408 0.62 -25.65 -10.65
N SER A 409 1.52 -26.49 -10.11
CA SER A 409 1.27 -27.22 -8.86
C SER A 409 1.10 -26.27 -7.67
N ALA A 410 1.97 -25.26 -7.56
CA ALA A 410 1.90 -24.25 -6.51
C ALA A 410 0.54 -23.49 -6.54
N PHE A 411 0.12 -23.03 -7.71
CA PHE A 411 -1.18 -22.35 -7.87
C PHE A 411 -2.38 -23.28 -7.65
N LYS A 412 -2.33 -24.55 -8.08
CA LYS A 412 -3.42 -25.51 -7.87
C LYS A 412 -3.73 -25.71 -6.38
N ASN A 413 -2.70 -25.81 -5.55
CA ASN A 413 -2.90 -26.01 -4.11
C ASN A 413 -3.36 -24.72 -3.40
N CYS A 414 -3.06 -23.55 -3.98
CA CYS A 414 -3.59 -22.27 -3.54
C CYS A 414 -5.11 -22.14 -3.72
N GLU A 415 -5.69 -22.78 -4.75
CA GLU A 415 -7.14 -22.81 -4.96
C GLU A 415 -7.83 -23.73 -3.95
N ALA A 416 -7.23 -24.88 -3.61
CA ALA A 416 -7.79 -25.82 -2.63
C ALA A 416 -7.80 -25.27 -1.19
N SER A 417 -7.10 -24.17 -0.93
CA SER A 417 -7.00 -23.52 0.38
C SER A 417 -7.97 -22.33 0.55
N ARG A 418 -8.75 -22.01 -0.48
CA ARG A 418 -9.87 -21.04 -0.42
C ARG A 418 -11.16 -21.78 -0.12
#